data_AF-A0A1Y4D1Z4-F1
#
_entry.id   AF-A0A1Y4D1Z4-F1
#
_cell.length_a   1.000
_cell.length_b   1.000
_cell.length_c   1.000
_cell.angle_alpha   90.00
_cell.angle_beta   90.00
_cell.angle_gamma   90.00
#
_symmetry.space_group_name_H-M   'P 1'
#
loop_
_entity.id
_entity.type
_entity.pdbx_description
1 polymer ?
#
loop_
_entity_poly.entity_id
_entity_poly.type
_entity_poly.pdbx_seq_one_letter_code
_entity_poly.pdbx_strand_id
1 'polypeptide(L)'
;MPLQNSKQYTVYSHTDPETGLKYIGITSQNPERRWQKGLGYIKNKEFYGLIKKRGWDNLKHKILKDGLDGPAALEMEQRLIKRYHLQDRNRGINMRAGGFSNAPSDDIKKRIAKTLMGHEVSEETRSRIRDAIPSRGVYQLSPEGKRLKKFRSLSDAARAVSGLKPNIWAVANGLRRSYKGYGWEYER
;
A
#
# COMPACT_ATOMS: atom_id res chain seq x y z
N MET A 1 -20.51 32.96 -14.99
CA MET A 1 -19.68 31.86 -14.45
C MET A 1 -19.78 31.92 -12.93
N PRO A 2 -20.34 30.93 -12.23
CA PRO A 2 -20.35 30.94 -10.77
C PRO A 2 -18.92 30.73 -10.25
N LEU A 3 -18.50 31.57 -9.30
CA LEU A 3 -17.21 31.47 -8.61
C LEU A 3 -17.08 30.07 -8.01
N GLN A 4 -16.14 29.26 -8.51
CA GLN A 4 -15.76 28.03 -7.83
C GLN A 4 -15.23 28.42 -6.45
N ASN A 5 -15.97 28.06 -5.40
CA ASN A 5 -15.56 28.27 -4.02
C ASN A 5 -14.35 27.35 -3.74
N SER A 6 -13.15 27.84 -4.04
CA SER A 6 -11.90 27.11 -3.79
C SER A 6 -11.75 26.94 -2.29
N LYS A 7 -11.88 25.69 -1.80
CA LYS A 7 -11.65 25.39 -0.38
C LYS A 7 -10.23 25.83 0.00
N GLN A 8 -10.14 26.67 1.01
CA GLN A 8 -8.86 27.05 1.59
C GLN A 8 -8.47 26.05 2.69
N TYR A 9 -7.18 25.85 2.83
CA TYR A 9 -6.57 24.91 3.74
C TYR A 9 -5.60 25.63 4.67
N THR A 10 -5.52 25.12 5.88
CA THR A 10 -4.64 25.58 6.94
C THR A 10 -3.67 24.46 7.30
N VAL A 11 -2.38 24.76 7.27
CA VAL A 11 -1.29 23.92 7.74
C VAL A 11 -0.97 24.32 9.17
N TYR A 12 -0.94 23.36 10.08
CA TYR A 12 -0.69 23.60 11.50
C TYR A 12 0.29 22.58 12.08
N SER A 13 0.79 22.87 13.28
CA SER A 13 1.64 21.97 14.05
C SER A 13 1.22 21.88 15.51
N HIS A 14 1.39 20.71 16.10
CA HIS A 14 1.34 20.46 17.53
C HIS A 14 2.72 20.06 18.01
N THR A 15 3.23 20.66 19.07
CA THR A 15 4.56 20.36 19.62
C THR A 15 4.46 20.09 21.11
N ASP A 16 5.04 18.98 21.57
CA ASP A 16 5.28 18.74 22.99
C ASP A 16 6.46 19.61 23.45
N PRO A 17 6.27 20.56 24.37
CA PRO A 17 7.36 21.41 24.85
C PRO A 17 8.47 20.63 25.57
N GLU A 18 8.13 19.52 26.22
CA GLU A 18 9.09 18.74 27.01
C GLU A 18 10.02 17.90 26.12
N THR A 19 9.44 17.16 25.18
CA THR A 19 10.21 16.21 24.34
C THR A 19 10.61 16.81 23.00
N GLY A 20 10.01 17.92 22.59
CA GLY A 20 10.17 18.50 21.25
C GLY A 20 9.45 17.72 20.15
N LEU A 21 8.72 16.64 20.48
CA LEU A 21 7.99 15.85 19.50
C LEU A 21 6.95 16.70 18.80
N LYS A 22 6.94 16.61 17.47
CA LYS A 22 6.11 17.46 16.62
C LYS A 22 5.18 16.63 15.72
N TYR A 23 3.96 17.13 15.57
CA TYR A 23 2.97 16.68 14.60
C TYR A 23 2.64 17.82 13.65
N ILE A 24 2.53 17.54 12.35
CA ILE A 24 2.06 18.49 11.34
C ILE A 24 0.83 17.90 10.64
N GLY A 25 -0.17 18.75 10.40
CA GLY A 25 -1.36 18.34 9.65
C GLY A 25 -1.97 19.49 8.89
N ILE A 26 -2.89 19.15 8.00
CA ILE A 26 -3.67 20.10 7.22
C ILE A 26 -5.17 19.94 7.45
N THR A 27 -5.92 21.02 7.28
CA THR A 27 -7.38 20.98 7.33
C THR A 27 -7.98 22.10 6.49
N SER A 28 -9.14 21.84 5.87
CA SER A 28 -9.99 22.88 5.27
C SER A 28 -11.16 23.29 6.16
N GLN A 29 -11.21 22.76 7.38
CA GLN A 29 -12.17 23.17 8.41
C GLN A 29 -11.53 24.21 9.32
N ASN A 30 -12.34 24.85 10.16
CA ASN A 30 -11.80 25.60 11.29
C ASN A 30 -10.88 24.68 12.14
N PRO A 31 -9.63 25.09 12.44
CA PRO A 31 -8.67 24.23 13.15
C PRO A 31 -9.17 23.69 14.49
N GLU A 32 -9.79 24.52 15.34
CA GLU A 32 -10.32 24.08 16.63
C GLU A 32 -11.39 22.99 16.47
N ARG A 33 -12.29 23.15 15.49
CA ARG A 33 -13.30 22.13 15.15
C ARG A 33 -12.66 20.85 14.62
N ARG A 34 -11.57 20.94 13.85
CA ARG A 34 -10.84 19.77 13.37
C ARG A 34 -10.11 19.05 14.50
N TRP A 35 -9.53 19.81 15.43
CA TRP A 35 -8.71 19.30 16.52
C TRP A 35 -9.57 18.65 17.61
N GLN A 36 -10.74 19.23 17.90
CA GLN A 36 -11.69 18.73 18.89
C GLN A 36 -11.05 18.49 20.26
N LYS A 37 -10.26 19.45 20.74
CA LYS A 37 -9.50 19.33 22.00
C LYS A 37 -8.72 18.01 22.11
N GLY A 38 -8.13 17.58 20.99
CA GLY A 38 -7.35 16.34 20.88
C GLY A 38 -8.13 15.10 20.44
N LEU A 39 -9.47 15.09 20.53
CA LEU A 39 -10.30 13.93 20.11
C LEU A 39 -10.23 13.69 18.59
N GLY A 40 -9.92 14.71 17.80
CA GLY A 40 -9.70 14.61 16.36
C GLY A 40 -8.49 13.74 15.96
N TYR A 41 -7.73 13.23 16.93
CA TYR A 41 -6.54 12.41 16.74
C TYR A 41 -6.64 11.00 17.34
N ILE A 42 -7.81 10.56 17.83
CA ILE A 42 -7.99 9.22 18.46
C ILE A 42 -7.44 8.07 17.59
N LYS A 43 -7.55 8.18 16.27
CA LYS A 43 -7.03 7.17 15.32
C LYS A 43 -5.50 7.15 15.20
N ASN A 44 -4.82 8.25 15.55
CA ASN A 44 -3.37 8.29 15.67
C ASN A 44 -2.96 7.84 17.08
N LYS A 45 -2.71 6.54 17.25
CA LYS A 45 -2.44 5.95 18.58
C LYS A 45 -1.27 6.61 19.30
N GLU A 46 -0.20 6.98 18.58
CA GLU A 46 0.98 7.60 19.19
C GLU A 46 0.67 9.03 19.63
N PHE A 47 0.08 9.85 18.75
CA PHE A 47 -0.22 11.24 19.10
C PHE A 47 -1.33 11.34 20.15
N TYR A 48 -2.38 10.51 20.06
CA TYR A 48 -3.42 10.44 21.08
C TYR A 48 -2.89 9.91 22.41
N GLY A 49 -1.93 8.99 22.40
CA GLY A 49 -1.20 8.56 23.59
C GLY A 49 -0.48 9.73 24.27
N LEU A 50 0.21 10.57 23.48
CA LEU A 50 0.85 11.78 23.98
C LEU A 50 -0.17 12.78 24.55
N ILE A 51 -1.26 13.06 23.83
CA ILE A 51 -2.34 13.95 24.31
C ILE A 51 -2.89 13.46 25.64
N LYS A 52 -3.14 12.15 25.80
CA LYS A 52 -3.61 11.58 27.07
C LYS A 52 -2.59 11.73 28.21
N LYS A 53 -1.29 11.62 27.89
CA LYS A 53 -0.21 11.75 28.89
C LYS A 53 0.01 13.19 29.32
N ARG A 54 0.00 14.13 28.38
CA ARG A 54 0.33 15.54 28.62
C ARG A 54 -0.88 16.40 28.94
N GLY A 55 -2.05 16.06 28.41
CA GLY A 55 -3.19 16.97 28.33
C GLY A 55 -3.12 17.82 27.05
N TRP A 56 -4.27 18.08 26.44
CA TRP A 56 -4.36 18.86 25.19
C TRP A 56 -3.78 20.26 25.36
N ASP A 57 -4.20 20.97 26.41
CA ASP A 57 -3.83 22.36 26.65
C ASP A 57 -2.34 22.56 26.98
N ASN A 58 -1.64 21.48 27.34
CA ASN A 58 -0.20 21.49 27.60
C ASN A 58 0.65 21.31 26.33
N LEU A 59 0.02 21.06 25.18
CA LEU A 59 0.69 21.01 23.89
C LEU A 59 0.68 22.38 23.23
N LYS A 60 1.77 22.71 22.53
CA LYS A 60 1.83 23.95 21.76
C LYS A 60 1.16 23.77 20.40
N HIS A 61 0.01 24.39 20.22
CA HIS A 61 -0.72 24.44 18.95
C HIS A 61 -0.32 25.70 18.16
N LYS A 62 0.10 25.54 16.91
CA LYS A 62 0.51 26.67 16.05
C LYS A 62 -0.02 26.52 14.64
N ILE A 63 -0.68 27.56 14.13
CA ILE A 63 -0.95 27.69 12.69
C ILE A 63 0.36 28.10 11.99
N LEU A 64 0.78 27.32 11.00
CA LEU A 64 2.00 27.58 10.23
C LEU A 64 1.70 28.43 8.99
N LYS A 65 0.58 28.14 8.32
CA LYS A 65 0.09 28.89 7.17
C LYS A 65 -1.41 28.63 6.99
N ASP A 66 -2.14 29.66 6.61
CA ASP A 66 -3.55 29.62 6.25
C ASP A 66 -3.75 30.11 4.80
N GLY A 67 -4.97 29.95 4.29
CA GLY A 67 -5.37 30.45 2.98
C GLY A 67 -4.73 29.72 1.80
N LEU A 68 -4.24 28.49 1.98
CA LEU A 68 -3.64 27.71 0.91
C LEU A 68 -4.70 26.97 0.09
N ASP A 69 -4.45 26.77 -1.20
CA ASP A 69 -5.19 25.74 -1.93
C ASP A 69 -4.76 24.33 -1.47
N GLY A 70 -5.53 23.32 -1.89
CA GLY A 70 -5.27 21.93 -1.52
C GLY A 70 -3.86 21.45 -1.92
N PRO A 71 -3.45 21.57 -3.19
CA PRO A 71 -2.10 21.18 -3.64
C PRO A 71 -0.97 21.85 -2.85
N ALA A 72 -1.02 23.17 -2.65
CA ALA A 72 0.00 23.91 -1.92
C ALA A 72 0.06 23.50 -0.44
N ALA A 73 -1.09 23.24 0.20
CA ALA A 73 -1.13 22.74 1.57
C ALA A 73 -0.51 21.33 1.69
N LEU A 74 -0.79 20.44 0.74
CA LEU A 74 -0.24 19.08 0.70
C LEU A 74 1.27 19.09 0.49
N GLU A 75 1.75 19.91 -0.45
CA GLU A 75 3.19 20.08 -0.70
C GLU A 75 3.89 20.61 0.55
N MET A 76 3.32 21.63 1.20
CA MET A 76 3.86 22.20 2.43
C MET A 76 3.89 21.18 3.56
N GLU A 77 2.83 20.39 3.75
CA GLU A 77 2.77 19.31 4.74
C GLU A 77 3.92 18.30 4.53
N GLN A 78 4.04 17.75 3.31
CA GLN A 78 5.07 16.77 2.96
C GLN A 78 6.47 17.35 3.16
N ARG A 79 6.70 18.58 2.70
CA ARG A 79 7.99 19.27 2.82
C ARG A 79 8.39 19.43 4.28
N LEU A 80 7.47 19.81 5.15
CA LEU A 80 7.77 20.00 6.57
C LEU A 80 7.98 18.66 7.30
N ILE A 81 7.14 17.66 7.03
CA ILE A 81 7.30 16.31 7.60
C ILE A 81 8.68 15.74 7.22
N LYS A 82 9.07 15.89 5.95
CA LYS A 82 10.38 15.44 5.45
C LYS A 82 11.52 16.24 6.09
N ARG A 83 11.43 17.57 6.11
CA ARG A 83 12.48 18.46 6.65
C ARG A 83 12.79 18.18 8.12
N TYR A 84 11.77 17.89 8.93
CA TYR A 84 11.93 17.63 10.36
C TYR A 84 12.00 16.14 10.71
N HIS A 85 11.96 15.24 9.72
CA HIS A 85 11.93 13.79 9.92
C HIS A 85 10.82 13.33 10.89
N LEU A 86 9.61 13.87 10.76
CA LEU A 86 8.53 13.68 11.76
C LEU A 86 7.89 12.28 11.76
N GLN A 87 8.39 11.37 10.94
CA GLN A 87 8.03 9.94 10.97
C GLN A 87 8.99 9.13 11.86
N ASP A 88 10.10 9.71 12.27
CA ASP A 88 11.00 9.15 13.28
C ASP A 88 10.42 9.41 14.67
N ARG A 89 10.25 8.34 15.45
CA ARG A 89 9.66 8.37 16.80
C ARG A 89 10.43 9.23 17.80
N ASN A 90 11.70 9.53 17.54
CA ASN A 90 12.49 10.42 18.39
C ASN A 90 12.28 11.91 18.06
N ARG A 91 11.64 12.23 16.92
CA ARG A 91 11.55 13.59 16.39
C ARG A 91 10.12 14.03 16.07
N GLY A 92 9.22 13.11 15.75
CA GLY A 92 7.83 13.42 15.47
C GLY A 92 6.86 12.26 15.62
N ILE A 93 5.60 12.58 15.37
CA ILE A 93 4.45 11.69 15.63
C ILE A 93 3.52 11.61 14.40
N ASN A 94 4.06 11.94 13.23
CA ASN A 94 3.37 11.79 11.96
C ASN A 94 3.43 10.34 11.51
N MET A 95 2.30 9.63 11.53
CA MET A 95 2.21 8.24 11.06
C MET A 95 2.44 8.09 9.55
N ARG A 96 2.25 9.17 8.78
CA ARG A 96 2.33 9.19 7.31
C ARG A 96 3.24 10.33 6.86
N ALA A 97 3.77 10.22 5.65
CA ALA A 97 4.64 11.25 5.07
C ALA A 97 3.89 12.54 4.66
N GLY A 98 2.58 12.58 4.84
CA GLY A 98 1.68 13.59 4.27
C GLY A 98 1.20 13.17 2.87
N GLY A 99 0.30 13.97 2.28
CA GLY A 99 -0.24 13.70 0.94
C GLY A 99 -1.38 12.67 0.86
N PHE A 100 -1.88 12.45 -0.37
CA PHE A 100 -2.92 11.44 -0.67
C PHE A 100 -2.40 9.99 -0.68
N SER A 101 -1.08 9.79 -0.56
CA SER A 101 -0.48 8.46 -0.64
C SER A 101 -0.83 7.64 0.60
N ASN A 102 -1.45 6.47 0.39
CA ASN A 102 -1.62 5.45 1.42
C ASN A 102 -0.35 4.61 1.64
N ALA A 103 0.79 4.99 1.05
CA ALA A 103 2.03 4.24 1.22
C ALA A 103 2.49 4.29 2.69
N PRO A 104 2.74 3.14 3.33
CA PRO A 104 3.28 3.10 4.68
C PRO A 104 4.69 3.71 4.74
N SER A 105 5.09 4.21 5.91
CA SER A 105 6.47 4.66 6.15
C SER A 105 7.46 3.51 6.03
N ASP A 106 8.74 3.81 5.80
CA ASP A 106 9.76 2.77 5.65
C ASP A 106 9.96 1.95 6.94
N ASP A 107 9.75 2.56 8.13
CA ASP A 107 9.71 1.83 9.40
C ASP A 107 8.57 0.80 9.44
N ILE A 108 7.37 1.19 9.03
CA ILE A 108 6.22 0.28 8.98
C ILE A 108 6.47 -0.84 7.98
N LYS A 109 7.03 -0.55 6.79
CA LYS A 109 7.40 -1.57 5.81
C LYS A 109 8.37 -2.59 6.40
N LYS A 110 9.41 -2.12 7.11
CA LYS A 110 10.40 -2.99 7.78
C LYS A 110 9.75 -3.87 8.85
N ARG A 111 8.83 -3.33 9.65
CA ARG A 111 8.12 -4.10 10.68
C ARG A 111 7.22 -5.18 10.08
N ILE A 112 6.43 -4.84 9.06
CA ILE A 112 5.59 -5.80 8.34
C ILE A 112 6.46 -6.91 7.74
N ALA A 113 7.57 -6.54 7.07
CA ALA A 113 8.50 -7.51 6.51
C ALA A 113 9.07 -8.45 7.58
N LYS A 114 9.50 -7.91 8.73
CA LYS A 114 10.01 -8.70 9.85
C LYS A 114 8.97 -9.67 10.41
N THR A 115 7.70 -9.27 10.51
CA THR A 115 6.62 -10.13 11.00
C THR A 115 6.26 -11.25 10.01
N LEU A 116 6.33 -10.99 8.70
CA LEU A 116 5.99 -11.98 7.68
C LEU A 116 7.15 -12.96 7.39
N MET A 117 8.39 -12.56 7.66
CA MET A 117 9.56 -13.39 7.40
C MET A 117 9.54 -14.63 8.30
N GLY A 118 9.51 -15.81 7.67
CA GLY A 118 9.46 -17.11 8.35
C GLY A 118 8.07 -17.54 8.80
N HIS A 119 7.00 -16.80 8.46
CA HIS A 119 5.64 -17.21 8.78
C HIS A 119 5.25 -18.45 7.97
N GLU A 120 5.10 -19.59 8.66
CA GLU A 120 4.63 -20.84 8.06
C GLU A 120 3.12 -20.79 7.81
N VAL A 121 2.71 -21.13 6.59
CA VAL A 121 1.29 -21.19 6.23
C VAL A 121 0.77 -22.57 6.61
N SER A 122 -0.33 -22.63 7.35
CA SER A 122 -0.94 -23.92 7.74
C SER A 122 -1.32 -24.75 6.50
N GLU A 123 -1.20 -26.07 6.61
CA GLU A 123 -1.56 -26.98 5.52
C GLU A 123 -3.03 -26.85 5.13
N GLU A 124 -3.93 -26.58 6.08
CA GLU A 124 -5.34 -26.26 5.77
C GLU A 124 -5.48 -25.04 4.86
N THR A 125 -4.77 -23.94 5.18
CA THR A 125 -4.81 -22.72 4.37
C THR A 125 -4.21 -22.97 2.99
N ARG A 126 -3.10 -23.73 2.93
CA ARG A 126 -2.47 -24.15 1.69
C ARG A 126 -3.41 -25.01 0.83
N SER A 127 -4.19 -25.90 1.44
CA SER A 127 -5.20 -26.69 0.73
C SER A 127 -6.34 -25.81 0.22
N ARG A 128 -6.94 -24.95 1.05
CA ARG A 128 -8.02 -24.04 0.63
C ARG A 128 -7.62 -23.19 -0.59
N ILE A 129 -6.38 -22.69 -0.62
CA ILE A 129 -5.85 -21.93 -1.77
C ILE A 129 -5.72 -22.82 -3.01
N ARG A 130 -5.23 -24.06 -2.85
CA ARG A 130 -5.11 -25.03 -3.95
C ARG A 130 -6.48 -25.41 -4.53
N ASP A 131 -7.47 -25.59 -3.67
CA ASP A 131 -8.80 -26.05 -4.04
C ASP A 131 -9.63 -24.91 -4.67
N ALA A 132 -9.42 -23.66 -4.22
CA ALA A 132 -10.11 -22.49 -4.76
C ALA A 132 -9.70 -22.15 -6.20
N ILE A 133 -8.46 -22.48 -6.61
CA ILE A 133 -7.95 -22.21 -7.96
C ILE A 133 -7.38 -23.51 -8.53
N PRO A 134 -8.24 -24.41 -9.04
CA PRO A 134 -7.78 -25.66 -9.61
C PRO A 134 -6.90 -25.39 -10.84
N SER A 135 -5.84 -26.18 -11.00
CA SER A 135 -4.99 -26.10 -12.18
C SER A 135 -5.79 -26.47 -13.42
N ARG A 136 -5.77 -25.61 -14.44
CA ARG A 136 -6.32 -25.93 -15.75
C ARG A 136 -5.40 -26.87 -16.51
N GLY A 137 -5.95 -27.97 -17.01
CA GLY A 137 -5.26 -28.92 -17.88
C GLY A 137 -4.85 -28.26 -19.19
N VAL A 138 -3.85 -28.85 -19.86
CA VAL A 138 -3.40 -28.41 -21.18
C VAL A 138 -3.16 -29.60 -22.09
N TYR A 139 -3.50 -29.45 -23.36
CA TYR A 139 -3.23 -30.40 -24.43
C TYR A 139 -1.99 -29.97 -25.21
N GLN A 140 -1.13 -30.94 -25.48
CA GLN A 140 -0.04 -30.83 -26.46
C GLN A 140 -0.58 -31.19 -27.83
N LEU A 141 -0.36 -30.33 -28.81
CA LEU A 141 -0.79 -30.50 -30.20
C LEU A 141 0.41 -30.76 -31.11
N SER A 142 0.21 -31.57 -32.15
CA SER A 142 1.16 -31.68 -33.26
C SER A 142 1.23 -30.38 -34.07
N PRO A 143 2.23 -30.18 -34.94
CA PRO A 143 2.27 -29.04 -35.85
C PRO A 143 1.00 -28.90 -36.73
N GLU A 144 0.32 -30.01 -37.00
CA GLU A 144 -0.92 -30.11 -37.78
C GLU A 144 -2.19 -29.88 -36.92
N GLY A 145 -2.03 -29.59 -35.62
CA GLY A 145 -3.14 -29.29 -34.71
C GLY A 145 -3.80 -30.51 -34.07
N LYS A 146 -3.26 -31.72 -34.24
CA LYS A 146 -3.83 -32.93 -33.62
C LYS A 146 -3.43 -33.04 -32.15
N ARG A 147 -4.39 -33.34 -31.26
CA ARG A 147 -4.13 -33.60 -29.84
C ARG A 147 -3.26 -34.85 -29.65
N LEU A 148 -2.12 -34.70 -29.00
CA LEU A 148 -1.16 -35.77 -28.73
C LEU A 148 -1.23 -36.26 -27.28
N LYS A 149 -1.07 -35.35 -26.32
CA LYS A 149 -1.00 -35.67 -24.89
C LYS A 149 -1.76 -34.64 -24.05
N LYS A 150 -2.31 -35.09 -22.92
CA LYS A 150 -2.99 -34.26 -21.93
C LYS A 150 -2.13 -34.14 -20.67
N PHE A 151 -2.03 -32.93 -20.13
CA PHE A 151 -1.34 -32.64 -18.88
C PHE A 151 -2.30 -31.96 -17.90
N ARG A 152 -2.14 -32.24 -16.59
CA ARG A 152 -2.98 -31.66 -15.54
C ARG A 152 -2.71 -30.16 -15.27
N SER A 153 -1.57 -29.65 -15.72
CA SER A 153 -1.19 -28.24 -15.56
C SER A 153 -0.08 -27.84 -16.54
N LEU A 154 0.08 -26.52 -16.75
CA LEU A 154 1.21 -25.96 -17.49
C LEU A 154 2.58 -26.35 -16.92
N SER A 155 2.71 -26.47 -15.60
CA SER A 155 3.96 -26.87 -14.94
C SER A 155 4.32 -28.33 -15.24
N ASP A 156 3.31 -29.18 -15.39
CA ASP A 156 3.48 -30.59 -15.76
C ASP A 156 3.90 -30.74 -17.22
N ALA A 157 3.23 -30.00 -18.12
CA ALA A 157 3.62 -29.89 -19.51
C ALA A 157 5.06 -29.37 -19.67
N ALA A 158 5.44 -28.32 -18.93
CA ALA A 158 6.78 -27.74 -18.97
C ALA A 158 7.86 -28.76 -18.56
N ARG A 159 7.60 -29.57 -17.53
CA ARG A 159 8.51 -30.65 -17.12
C ARG A 159 8.63 -31.72 -18.21
N ALA A 160 7.52 -32.12 -18.83
CA ALA A 160 7.50 -33.18 -19.84
C ALA A 160 8.25 -32.82 -21.13
N VAL A 161 8.29 -31.54 -21.53
CA VAL A 161 9.02 -31.08 -22.72
C VAL A 161 10.35 -30.39 -22.40
N SER A 162 10.83 -30.50 -21.16
CA SER A 162 12.02 -29.81 -20.66
C SER A 162 12.03 -28.33 -21.08
N GLY A 163 10.90 -27.67 -20.83
CA GLY A 163 10.59 -26.32 -21.30
C GLY A 163 10.18 -25.37 -20.17
N LEU A 164 9.81 -24.14 -20.55
CA LEU A 164 9.42 -23.10 -19.60
C LEU A 164 7.91 -22.87 -19.64
N LYS A 165 7.29 -22.85 -18.46
CA LYS A 165 5.86 -22.59 -18.26
C LYS A 165 5.34 -21.36 -19.02
N PRO A 166 6.03 -20.19 -19.00
CA PRO A 166 5.54 -18.99 -19.69
C PRO A 166 5.45 -19.16 -21.21
N ASN A 167 6.32 -19.97 -21.82
CA ASN A 167 6.31 -20.17 -23.27
C ASN A 167 5.15 -21.08 -23.70
N ILE A 168 4.84 -22.10 -22.90
CA ILE A 168 3.65 -22.94 -23.11
C ILE A 168 2.38 -22.12 -22.93
N TRP A 169 2.33 -21.28 -21.88
CA TRP A 169 1.25 -20.32 -21.66
C TRP A 169 1.08 -19.36 -22.85
N ALA A 170 2.17 -18.84 -23.41
CA ALA A 170 2.12 -17.93 -24.55
C ALA A 170 1.50 -18.62 -25.78
N VAL A 171 1.83 -19.88 -26.04
CA VAL A 171 1.21 -20.65 -27.13
C VAL A 171 -0.27 -20.93 -26.83
N ALA A 172 -0.59 -21.37 -25.61
CA ALA A 172 -1.97 -21.67 -25.20
C ALA A 172 -2.92 -20.46 -25.22
N ASN A 173 -2.37 -19.24 -25.16
CA ASN A 173 -3.13 -17.98 -25.32
C ASN A 173 -3.03 -17.38 -26.74
N GLY A 174 -2.43 -18.09 -27.70
CA GLY A 174 -2.29 -17.62 -29.07
C GLY A 174 -1.25 -16.50 -29.29
N LEU A 175 -0.46 -16.15 -28.27
CA LEU A 175 0.63 -15.18 -28.40
C LEU A 175 1.83 -15.74 -29.18
N ARG A 176 1.92 -17.06 -29.33
CA ARG A 176 2.92 -17.76 -30.12
C ARG A 176 2.28 -18.93 -30.87
N ARG A 177 2.79 -19.24 -32.06
CA ARG A 177 2.28 -20.34 -32.90
C ARG A 177 2.62 -21.72 -32.34
N SER A 178 3.84 -21.90 -31.84
CA SER A 178 4.31 -23.16 -31.29
C SER A 178 5.45 -22.94 -30.29
N TYR A 179 5.71 -23.94 -29.46
CA TYR A 179 6.87 -23.98 -28.58
C TYR A 179 7.40 -25.41 -28.48
N LYS A 180 8.72 -25.57 -28.63
CA LYS A 180 9.39 -26.88 -28.70
C LYS A 180 8.83 -27.80 -29.80
N GLY A 181 8.33 -27.22 -30.90
CA GLY A 181 7.73 -27.98 -32.02
C GLY A 181 6.27 -28.39 -31.80
N TYR A 182 5.64 -27.97 -30.70
CA TYR A 182 4.27 -28.35 -30.37
C TYR A 182 3.35 -27.12 -30.27
N GLY A 183 2.09 -27.31 -30.66
CA GLY A 183 1.00 -26.41 -30.27
C GLY A 183 0.55 -26.73 -28.84
N TRP A 184 -0.12 -25.77 -28.20
CA TRP A 184 -0.64 -25.94 -26.84
C TRP A 184 -2.02 -25.31 -26.76
N GLU A 185 -2.97 -26.00 -26.11
CA GLU A 185 -4.34 -25.52 -25.90
C GLU A 185 -4.76 -25.83 -24.46
N TYR A 186 -5.53 -24.96 -23.82
CA TYR A 186 -6.14 -25.30 -22.53
C TYR A 186 -7.24 -26.34 -22.70
N GLU A 187 -7.37 -27.19 -21.69
CA GLU A 187 -8.59 -27.96 -21.51
C GLU A 187 -9.75 -27.00 -21.24
N ARG A 188 -10.79 -27.11 -22.08
CA ARG A 188 -12.04 -26.36 -21.93
C ARG A 188 -12.95 -27.03 -20.92
#